data_AF-C2KY89-F1
#
_entry.id   AF-C2KY89-F1
#
_cell.length_a   1.000
_cell.length_b   1.000
_cell.length_c   1.000
_cell.angle_alpha   90.00
_cell.angle_beta   90.00
_cell.angle_gamma   90.00
#
_symmetry.space_group_name_H-M   'P 1'
#
loop_
_entity.id
_entity.type
_entity.pdbx_description
1 polymer ?
#
loop_
_entity_poly.entity_id
_entity_poly.type
_entity_poly.pdbx_seq_one_letter_code
_entity_poly.pdbx_strand_id
1 'polypeptide(L)'
;MEYMANEGMLSLLWKPACDCVELSLKAPRMLAGTAEIVKFLRDYLDEVIFAVEKNLAQKEALEMKPIRILAGKSSSSKAVSYAKEILEKLLSIETEQMQSDKNAGLRENSGRKDHVALNEDISLINDKGLRENQGTIDNTSKSKTIASVEPPADFEKVWLPLPEGKELIEDHVTFRVKGLELRKNEKVFQFDLNLPEDSDCSYQVVIAGWLYGLAHEGQVSGKKLDRRVDRNGKMIEEENEVWLHYDSAQEKIVVSEFRNWRGRNKSPLEGEATPYSKLFLSFAVALLAQDGESIYGAKSLFKELVQDGTLSLKTVREITRLLLSYEEISPAKLVRIAEKERELLSICWGMLWECIKDAGAKTVETGKPPAWINRILDICIYYAVYLREAAKRGYISKEDALWPGLLAIANCGAKSTAVKKAKELAEILGIG
;
A
#
# COMPACT_ATOMS: atom_id res chain seq x y z
N MET A 1 8.59 8.02 -6.56
CA MET A 1 9.63 7.51 -7.48
C MET A 1 10.31 8.75 -8.03
N GLU A 2 11.58 9.00 -7.69
CA GLU A 2 12.29 10.23 -8.12
C GLU A 2 13.68 9.95 -8.72
N TYR A 3 14.13 8.69 -8.74
CA TYR A 3 15.49 8.33 -9.18
C TYR A 3 15.56 7.27 -10.29
N MET A 4 14.43 6.77 -10.82
CA MET A 4 14.41 5.72 -11.86
C MET A 4 15.16 6.08 -13.17
N ALA A 5 15.22 7.36 -13.52
CA ALA A 5 16.06 7.83 -14.64
C ALA A 5 17.56 7.83 -14.26
N ASN A 6 17.89 8.32 -13.06
CA ASN A 6 19.25 8.43 -12.54
C ASN A 6 19.89 7.04 -12.27
N GLU A 7 19.08 6.06 -11.92
CA GLU A 7 19.46 4.64 -11.73
C GLU A 7 19.49 3.85 -13.06
N GLY A 8 19.23 4.49 -14.21
CA GLY A 8 19.19 3.86 -15.54
C GLY A 8 17.98 2.95 -15.79
N MET A 9 17.24 2.58 -14.76
CA MET A 9 16.08 1.67 -14.78
C MET A 9 14.98 2.08 -15.78
N LEU A 10 14.83 3.38 -16.06
CA LEU A 10 13.88 3.88 -17.05
C LEU A 10 14.09 3.25 -18.45
N SER A 11 15.33 2.98 -18.84
CA SER A 11 15.66 2.31 -20.12
C SER A 11 15.11 0.89 -20.21
N LEU A 12 15.03 0.18 -19.08
CA LEU A 12 14.49 -1.19 -18.99
C LEU A 12 12.96 -1.20 -18.92
N LEU A 13 12.36 -0.19 -18.28
CA LEU A 13 10.93 -0.15 -17.94
C LEU A 13 10.06 0.55 -18.98
N TRP A 14 10.60 1.46 -19.80
CA TRP A 14 9.81 2.27 -20.75
C TRP A 14 9.04 1.44 -21.78
N LYS A 15 9.72 0.46 -22.40
CA LYS A 15 9.12 -0.43 -23.41
C LYS A 15 8.09 -1.39 -22.78
N PRO A 16 8.39 -2.14 -21.70
CA PRO A 16 7.37 -2.92 -20.98
C PRO A 16 6.15 -2.10 -20.51
N ALA A 17 6.33 -0.86 -20.07
CA ALA A 17 5.23 0.01 -19.69
C ALA A 17 4.31 0.34 -20.89
N CYS A 18 4.88 0.64 -22.06
CA CYS A 18 4.11 0.80 -23.29
C CYS A 18 3.35 -0.48 -23.68
N ASP A 19 4.00 -1.64 -23.56
CA ASP A 19 3.45 -2.94 -23.94
C ASP A 19 2.31 -3.39 -23.02
N CYS A 20 2.39 -3.08 -21.72
CA CYS A 20 1.29 -3.27 -20.77
C CYS A 20 0.05 -2.43 -21.14
N VAL A 21 0.21 -1.21 -21.66
CA VAL A 21 -0.92 -0.43 -22.18
C VAL A 21 -1.49 -1.05 -23.45
N GLU A 22 -0.65 -1.61 -24.34
CA GLU A 22 -1.10 -2.34 -25.52
C GLU A 22 -1.93 -3.59 -25.16
N LEU A 23 -1.47 -4.36 -24.16
CA LEU A 23 -2.23 -5.50 -23.60
C LEU A 23 -3.58 -5.04 -23.01
N SER A 24 -3.61 -3.94 -22.27
CA SER A 24 -4.88 -3.39 -21.77
C SER A 24 -5.79 -2.80 -22.86
N LEU A 25 -5.26 -2.43 -24.03
CA LEU A 25 -6.08 -1.97 -25.16
C LEU A 25 -6.71 -3.13 -25.92
N LYS A 26 -6.08 -4.31 -25.90
CA LYS A 26 -6.58 -5.57 -26.48
C LYS A 26 -7.59 -6.30 -25.57
N ALA A 27 -7.60 -6.00 -24.27
CA ALA A 27 -8.52 -6.60 -23.31
C ALA A 27 -9.97 -6.10 -23.49
N PRO A 28 -11.02 -6.95 -23.30
CA PRO A 28 -12.43 -6.55 -23.43
C PRO A 28 -12.89 -5.44 -22.48
N ARG A 29 -12.14 -5.22 -21.39
CA ARG A 29 -12.22 -4.06 -20.50
C ARG A 29 -10.79 -3.64 -20.14
N MET A 30 -10.58 -2.35 -19.91
CA MET A 30 -9.29 -1.81 -19.47
C MET A 30 -8.86 -2.49 -18.15
N LEU A 31 -7.59 -2.88 -18.05
CA LEU A 31 -7.04 -3.60 -16.91
C LEU A 31 -6.81 -2.65 -15.73
N ALA A 32 -6.94 -3.16 -14.51
CA ALA A 32 -6.53 -2.41 -13.31
C ALA A 32 -5.03 -2.11 -13.37
N GLY A 33 -4.61 -0.91 -12.94
CA GLY A 33 -3.22 -0.45 -13.08
C GLY A 33 -2.94 0.35 -14.37
N THR A 34 -3.85 0.37 -15.35
CA THR A 34 -3.60 1.05 -16.63
C THR A 34 -3.48 2.58 -16.49
N ALA A 35 -4.25 3.20 -15.58
CA ALA A 35 -4.13 4.64 -15.36
C ALA A 35 -2.80 5.00 -14.68
N GLU A 36 -2.31 4.11 -13.83
CA GLU A 36 -1.07 4.22 -13.08
C GLU A 36 0.16 4.02 -13.97
N ILE A 37 0.09 3.10 -14.95
CA ILE A 37 1.14 2.89 -15.97
C ILE A 37 1.20 4.07 -16.94
N VAL A 38 0.05 4.61 -17.39
CA VAL A 38 0.05 5.80 -18.26
C VAL A 38 0.48 7.05 -17.50
N LYS A 39 0.17 7.16 -16.20
CA LYS A 39 0.74 8.18 -15.31
C LYS A 39 2.27 8.06 -15.27
N PHE A 40 2.84 6.88 -15.04
CA PHE A 40 4.29 6.65 -15.07
C PHE A 40 4.92 7.08 -16.41
N LEU A 41 4.31 6.71 -17.54
CA LEU A 41 4.77 7.10 -18.88
C LEU A 41 4.67 8.61 -19.14
N ARG A 42 3.73 9.31 -18.51
CA ARG A 42 3.63 10.78 -18.56
C ARG A 42 4.68 11.44 -17.67
N ASP A 43 4.81 10.95 -16.44
CA ASP A 43 5.63 11.54 -15.38
C ASP A 43 7.14 11.43 -15.66
N TYR A 44 7.57 10.54 -16.56
CA TYR A 44 8.96 10.36 -17.02
C TYR A 44 9.18 10.67 -18.51
N LEU A 45 8.25 11.40 -19.16
CA LEU A 45 8.34 11.66 -20.60
C LEU A 45 9.50 12.60 -20.97
N ASP A 46 9.79 13.60 -20.13
CA ASP A 46 10.87 14.57 -20.35
C ASP A 46 12.25 13.93 -20.36
N GLU A 47 12.51 12.99 -19.46
CA GLU A 47 13.77 12.25 -19.38
C GLU A 47 14.00 11.38 -20.62
N VAL A 48 12.94 10.82 -21.21
CA VAL A 48 13.04 10.04 -22.46
C VAL A 48 13.20 10.95 -23.68
N ILE A 49 12.51 12.10 -23.72
CA ILE A 49 12.75 13.13 -24.75
C ILE A 49 14.23 13.55 -24.72
N PHE A 50 14.74 13.92 -23.54
CA PHE A 50 16.14 14.30 -23.35
C PHE A 50 17.11 13.17 -23.72
N ALA A 51 16.81 11.91 -23.37
CA ALA A 51 17.63 10.77 -23.76
C ALA A 51 17.69 10.59 -25.29
N VAL A 52 16.58 10.81 -26.01
CA VAL A 52 16.56 10.80 -27.49
C VAL A 52 17.33 12.00 -28.07
N GLU A 53 17.18 13.20 -27.53
CA GLU A 53 17.96 14.39 -27.95
C GLU A 53 19.47 14.21 -27.77
N LYS A 54 19.90 13.50 -26.72
CA LYS A 54 21.32 13.17 -26.49
C LYS A 54 21.78 11.92 -27.24
N ASN A 55 20.94 11.31 -28.07
CA ASN A 55 21.19 10.05 -28.80
C ASN A 55 21.54 8.86 -27.86
N LEU A 56 21.06 8.90 -26.62
CA LEU A 56 21.16 7.81 -25.63
C LEU A 56 20.00 6.81 -25.76
N ALA A 57 18.90 7.23 -26.39
CA ALA A 57 17.75 6.38 -26.75
C ALA A 57 17.40 6.56 -28.24
N GLN A 58 16.79 5.55 -28.84
CA GLN A 58 16.34 5.60 -30.24
C GLN A 58 15.02 6.40 -30.35
N LYS A 59 14.77 7.06 -31.48
CA LYS A 59 13.57 7.91 -31.69
C LYS A 59 12.26 7.12 -31.54
N GLU A 60 12.30 5.82 -31.81
CA GLU A 60 11.24 4.84 -31.64
C GLU A 60 10.64 4.83 -30.22
N ALA A 61 11.41 5.24 -29.20
CA ALA A 61 10.92 5.38 -27.82
C ALA A 61 9.78 6.43 -27.68
N LEU A 62 9.70 7.41 -28.59
CA LEU A 62 8.69 8.48 -28.61
C LEU A 62 7.52 8.20 -29.56
N GLU A 63 7.53 7.09 -30.31
CA GLU A 63 6.38 6.70 -31.13
C GLU A 63 5.13 6.46 -30.26
N MET A 64 5.32 5.76 -29.14
CA MET A 64 4.29 5.47 -28.12
C MET A 64 2.93 5.06 -28.70
N LYS A 65 2.93 4.22 -29.75
CA LYS A 65 1.73 3.82 -30.53
C LYS A 65 0.51 3.42 -29.67
N PRO A 66 0.65 2.64 -28.57
CA PRO A 66 -0.47 2.36 -27.66
C PRO A 66 -1.06 3.61 -27.00
N ILE A 67 -0.23 4.59 -26.61
CA ILE A 67 -0.71 5.83 -26.00
C ILE A 67 -1.48 6.69 -27.00
N ARG A 68 -1.03 6.79 -28.25
CA ARG A 68 -1.77 7.52 -29.30
C ARG A 68 -3.15 6.90 -29.55
N ILE A 69 -3.24 5.57 -29.55
CA ILE A 69 -4.53 4.83 -29.64
C ILE A 69 -5.41 5.06 -28.41
N LEU A 70 -4.82 5.12 -27.20
CA LEU A 70 -5.56 5.36 -25.96
C LEU A 70 -6.10 6.80 -25.89
N ALA A 71 -5.29 7.80 -26.26
CA ALA A 71 -5.65 9.21 -26.30
C ALA A 71 -6.83 9.48 -27.24
N GLY A 72 -6.93 8.74 -28.36
CA GLY A 72 -8.04 8.83 -29.31
C GLY A 72 -9.39 8.31 -28.78
N LYS A 73 -9.46 7.66 -27.60
CA LYS A 73 -10.73 7.17 -27.05
C LYS A 73 -11.55 8.30 -26.43
N SER A 74 -12.88 8.22 -26.59
CA SER A 74 -13.86 9.19 -26.09
C SER A 74 -14.18 9.06 -24.58
N SER A 75 -13.46 8.23 -23.83
CA SER A 75 -13.74 8.00 -22.40
C SER A 75 -13.20 9.13 -21.51
N SER A 76 -13.91 9.43 -20.42
CA SER A 76 -13.48 10.33 -19.34
C SER A 76 -12.57 9.65 -18.29
N SER A 77 -11.93 8.53 -18.62
CA SER A 77 -11.04 7.82 -17.68
C SER A 77 -9.70 8.54 -17.49
N LYS A 78 -9.12 8.46 -16.29
CA LYS A 78 -7.80 9.06 -15.98
C LYS A 78 -6.71 8.61 -16.96
N ALA A 79 -6.70 7.34 -17.35
CA ALA A 79 -5.77 6.80 -18.33
C ALA A 79 -5.84 7.53 -19.69
N VAL A 80 -7.04 7.96 -20.12
CA VAL A 80 -7.23 8.74 -21.35
C VAL A 80 -6.87 10.22 -21.17
N SER A 81 -7.01 10.79 -19.96
CA SER A 81 -6.46 12.12 -19.65
C SER A 81 -4.94 12.12 -19.81
N TYR A 82 -4.25 11.24 -19.08
CA TYR A 82 -2.79 11.15 -19.10
C TYR A 82 -2.25 10.79 -20.50
N ALA A 83 -2.97 9.98 -21.28
CA ALA A 83 -2.62 9.69 -22.67
C ALA A 83 -2.73 10.92 -23.60
N LYS A 84 -3.70 11.81 -23.36
CA LYS A 84 -3.84 13.07 -24.11
C LYS A 84 -2.75 14.06 -23.72
N GLU A 85 -2.42 14.16 -22.44
CA GLU A 85 -1.32 14.98 -21.92
C GLU A 85 0.03 14.56 -22.53
N ILE A 86 0.28 13.24 -22.71
CA ILE A 86 1.44 12.72 -23.45
C ILE A 86 1.37 13.09 -24.94
N LEU A 87 0.23 12.87 -25.61
CA LEU A 87 0.08 13.11 -27.04
C LEU A 87 0.25 14.59 -27.42
N GLU A 88 -0.32 15.51 -26.64
CA GLU A 88 -0.19 16.95 -26.83
C GLU A 88 1.28 17.38 -26.77
N LYS A 89 2.05 16.86 -25.80
CA LYS A 89 3.48 17.13 -25.65
C LYS A 89 4.32 16.57 -26.78
N LEU A 90 4.05 15.34 -27.24
CA LEU A 90 4.71 14.75 -28.42
C LEU A 90 4.44 15.56 -29.69
N LEU A 91 3.20 16.03 -29.90
CA LEU A 91 2.83 16.85 -31.06
C LEU A 91 3.50 18.24 -31.07
N SER A 92 3.74 18.85 -29.90
CA SER A 92 4.53 20.09 -29.81
C SER A 92 5.95 19.86 -30.34
N ILE A 93 6.62 18.83 -29.85
CA ILE A 93 8.00 18.48 -30.21
C ILE A 93 8.12 18.09 -31.69
N GLU A 94 7.17 17.32 -32.22
CA GLU A 94 7.08 17.01 -33.66
C GLU A 94 6.93 18.30 -34.50
N THR A 95 6.16 19.27 -34.03
CA THR A 95 5.97 20.57 -34.71
C THR A 95 7.22 21.46 -34.64
N GLU A 96 7.88 21.51 -33.49
CA GLU A 96 9.11 22.26 -33.26
C GLU A 96 10.28 21.71 -34.09
N GLN A 97 10.44 20.38 -34.15
CA GLN A 97 11.42 19.73 -35.04
C GLN A 97 11.13 20.03 -36.52
N MET A 98 9.87 19.92 -36.96
CA MET A 98 9.47 20.31 -38.32
C MET A 98 9.69 21.80 -38.64
N GLN A 99 9.75 22.69 -37.66
CA GLN A 99 10.09 24.11 -37.86
C GLN A 99 11.61 24.33 -37.87
N SER A 100 12.36 23.64 -37.03
CA SER A 100 13.84 23.62 -37.06
C SER A 100 14.36 23.16 -38.43
N ASP A 101 13.85 22.01 -38.92
CA ASP A 101 14.30 21.43 -40.19
C ASP A 101 13.90 22.30 -41.40
N LYS A 102 12.77 23.00 -41.33
CA LYS A 102 12.38 24.02 -42.33
C LYS A 102 13.32 25.23 -42.30
N ASN A 103 13.70 25.71 -41.12
CA ASN A 103 14.65 26.82 -40.99
C ASN A 103 16.06 26.46 -41.47
N ALA A 104 16.47 25.19 -41.36
CA ALA A 104 17.68 24.67 -41.99
C ALA A 104 17.53 24.60 -43.53
N GLY A 105 16.48 23.92 -44.03
CA GLY A 105 16.25 23.70 -45.47
C GLY A 105 15.98 24.98 -46.29
N LEU A 106 15.48 26.05 -45.64
CA LEU A 106 15.26 27.36 -46.26
C LEU A 106 16.55 28.07 -46.71
N ARG A 107 17.74 27.57 -46.33
CA ARG A 107 19.02 28.07 -46.87
C ARG A 107 19.43 27.47 -48.21
N GLU A 108 18.86 26.35 -48.65
CA GLU A 108 19.35 25.63 -49.84
C GLU A 108 18.38 25.62 -51.04
N ASN A 109 17.07 25.83 -50.84
CA ASN A 109 16.06 25.68 -51.90
C ASN A 109 15.36 26.99 -52.32
N SER A 110 16.13 27.94 -52.85
CA SER A 110 15.60 29.03 -53.68
C SER A 110 15.36 28.55 -55.13
N GLY A 111 14.56 27.49 -55.32
CA GLY A 111 14.45 26.79 -56.60
C GLY A 111 13.11 26.14 -56.90
N ARG A 112 12.37 26.73 -57.85
CA ARG A 112 11.13 26.25 -58.51
C ARG A 112 9.85 26.17 -57.66
N LYS A 113 8.73 26.45 -58.35
CA LYS A 113 7.35 26.22 -57.94
C LYS A 113 6.88 24.88 -58.54
N ASP A 114 5.74 24.36 -58.07
CA ASP A 114 4.49 24.46 -58.84
C ASP A 114 3.26 24.07 -57.99
N HIS A 115 2.06 24.21 -58.57
CA HIS A 115 0.77 24.23 -57.86
C HIS A 115 -0.05 22.94 -58.01
N VAL A 116 -1.09 22.79 -57.16
CA VAL A 116 -2.48 22.29 -57.40
C VAL A 116 -3.01 21.62 -56.11
N ALA A 117 -4.34 21.47 -55.95
CA ALA A 117 -5.00 21.37 -54.63
C ALA A 117 -6.30 20.54 -54.59
N LEU A 118 -6.76 20.30 -53.35
CA LEU A 118 -8.15 20.05 -52.87
C LEU A 118 -8.83 18.67 -53.05
N ASN A 119 -9.68 18.35 -52.05
CA ASN A 119 -10.82 17.40 -52.01
C ASN A 119 -10.48 15.89 -52.15
N GLU A 120 -11.31 14.88 -51.80
CA GLU A 120 -12.68 14.70 -51.22
C GLU A 120 -12.71 13.25 -50.59
N ASP A 121 -13.62 12.72 -49.76
CA ASP A 121 -14.84 13.17 -49.04
C ASP A 121 -15.07 12.25 -47.78
N ILE A 122 -16.18 12.37 -47.03
CA ILE A 122 -16.57 11.55 -45.86
C ILE A 122 -17.75 10.59 -46.17
N SER A 123 -17.67 9.32 -45.75
CA SER A 123 -18.83 8.48 -45.41
C SER A 123 -18.46 7.50 -44.27
N LEU A 124 -19.19 7.41 -43.14
CA LEU A 124 -20.61 7.12 -42.86
C LEU A 124 -21.00 5.64 -43.03
N ILE A 125 -21.28 4.97 -41.90
CA ILE A 125 -22.26 3.88 -41.73
C ILE A 125 -22.73 3.87 -40.26
N ASN A 126 -24.03 3.73 -40.05
CA ASN A 126 -24.66 3.40 -38.76
C ASN A 126 -25.10 1.92 -38.78
N ASP A 127 -25.21 1.26 -37.62
CA ASP A 127 -26.55 0.81 -37.15
C ASP A 127 -26.55 0.40 -35.65
N LYS A 128 -27.70 -0.06 -35.17
CA LYS A 128 -28.10 -0.19 -33.76
C LYS A 128 -27.83 -1.57 -33.15
N GLY A 129 -27.49 -1.55 -31.85
CA GLY A 129 -28.44 -1.98 -30.81
C GLY A 129 -28.39 -3.42 -30.30
N LEU A 130 -28.48 -3.55 -28.97
CA LEU A 130 -29.41 -4.44 -28.25
C LEU A 130 -29.43 -4.08 -26.74
N ARG A 131 -30.36 -4.69 -25.99
CA ARG A 131 -30.60 -4.47 -24.54
C ARG A 131 -30.42 -5.80 -23.78
N GLU A 132 -30.75 -5.79 -22.48
CA GLU A 132 -30.87 -6.94 -21.57
C GLU A 132 -29.55 -7.44 -20.93
N ASN A 133 -29.50 -7.89 -19.67
CA ASN A 133 -30.53 -7.94 -18.60
C ASN A 133 -29.94 -7.71 -17.19
N GLN A 134 -30.82 -7.52 -16.19
CA GLN A 134 -30.46 -7.38 -14.77
C GLN A 134 -30.38 -8.75 -14.06
N GLY A 135 -29.73 -8.78 -12.88
CA GLY A 135 -29.75 -9.92 -11.96
C GLY A 135 -29.68 -9.44 -10.51
N THR A 136 -30.70 -9.78 -9.71
CA THR A 136 -30.85 -9.40 -8.30
C THR A 136 -30.38 -10.54 -7.39
N ILE A 137 -29.90 -10.23 -6.18
CA ILE A 137 -29.58 -11.22 -5.14
C ILE A 137 -30.65 -11.14 -4.05
N ASP A 138 -31.39 -12.23 -3.85
CA ASP A 138 -32.41 -12.33 -2.81
C ASP A 138 -31.86 -12.83 -1.46
N ASN A 139 -32.50 -12.38 -0.37
CA ASN A 139 -32.27 -12.93 0.96
C ASN A 139 -33.13 -14.19 1.17
N THR A 140 -32.62 -15.18 1.91
CA THR A 140 -33.52 -16.08 2.66
C THR A 140 -32.86 -16.66 3.91
N SER A 141 -33.33 -16.24 5.08
CA SER A 141 -32.94 -16.83 6.37
C SER A 141 -33.75 -18.09 6.67
N LYS A 142 -33.12 -19.11 7.28
CA LYS A 142 -33.81 -20.12 8.12
C LYS A 142 -32.82 -20.78 9.08
N SER A 143 -33.10 -20.66 10.38
CA SER A 143 -32.30 -21.32 11.43
C SER A 143 -32.52 -22.84 11.40
N LYS A 144 -31.45 -23.59 11.72
CA LYS A 144 -31.48 -25.02 12.03
C LYS A 144 -30.46 -25.31 13.14
N THR A 145 -30.78 -26.33 13.94
CA THR A 145 -29.94 -26.92 14.99
C THR A 145 -28.49 -27.09 14.54
N ILE A 146 -27.53 -26.86 15.45
CA ILE A 146 -26.08 -26.96 15.19
C ILE A 146 -25.70 -28.41 14.84
N ALA A 147 -25.79 -28.74 13.55
CA ALA A 147 -25.22 -29.95 12.99
C ALA A 147 -23.69 -29.88 13.05
N SER A 148 -23.03 -31.03 12.86
CA SER A 148 -21.58 -31.09 12.64
C SER A 148 -21.24 -30.41 11.31
N VAL A 149 -20.93 -29.11 11.36
CA VAL A 149 -20.40 -28.37 10.21
C VAL A 149 -19.08 -29.03 9.79
N GLU A 150 -19.10 -29.62 8.60
CA GLU A 150 -17.94 -30.25 7.96
C GLU A 150 -16.81 -29.23 7.80
N PRO A 151 -15.53 -29.66 7.88
CA PRO A 151 -14.40 -28.76 7.72
C PRO A 151 -14.43 -28.12 6.32
N PRO A 152 -14.05 -26.83 6.18
CA PRO A 152 -13.94 -26.20 4.86
C PRO A 152 -13.01 -27.00 3.94
N ALA A 153 -13.50 -27.35 2.75
CA ALA A 153 -12.83 -28.28 1.83
C ALA A 153 -11.44 -27.79 1.35
N ASP A 154 -11.16 -26.50 1.47
CA ASP A 154 -9.88 -25.88 1.17
C ASP A 154 -9.20 -25.24 2.39
N PHE A 155 -9.49 -25.73 3.61
CA PHE A 155 -8.88 -25.26 4.87
C PHE A 155 -7.35 -25.16 4.78
N GLU A 156 -6.66 -26.18 4.26
CA GLU A 156 -5.19 -26.18 4.12
C GLU A 156 -4.66 -25.12 3.12
N LYS A 157 -5.53 -24.48 2.32
CA LYS A 157 -5.22 -23.38 1.38
C LYS A 157 -5.62 -22.00 1.92
N VAL A 158 -5.97 -21.92 3.20
CA VAL A 158 -6.38 -20.70 3.92
C VAL A 158 -5.62 -20.61 5.25
N TRP A 159 -5.49 -21.74 5.94
CA TRP A 159 -4.72 -21.87 7.17
C TRP A 159 -3.33 -22.46 6.89
N LEU A 160 -2.45 -21.65 6.28
CA LEU A 160 -1.06 -22.07 6.05
C LEU A 160 -0.32 -22.20 7.40
N PRO A 161 0.55 -23.23 7.58
CA PRO A 161 1.39 -23.31 8.77
C PRO A 161 2.34 -22.12 8.83
N LEU A 162 2.48 -21.52 10.02
CA LEU A 162 3.48 -20.48 10.26
C LEU A 162 4.86 -21.11 10.49
N PRO A 163 5.95 -20.45 10.07
CA PRO A 163 7.31 -20.84 10.45
C PRO A 163 7.53 -20.67 11.96
N GLU A 164 8.65 -21.20 12.45
CA GLU A 164 9.13 -20.90 13.80
C GLU A 164 9.41 -19.40 13.94
N GLY A 165 8.86 -18.78 14.98
CA GLY A 165 8.95 -17.34 15.18
C GLY A 165 10.29 -16.95 15.77
N LYS A 166 10.99 -16.01 15.13
CA LYS A 166 12.19 -15.39 15.70
C LYS A 166 11.84 -14.63 16.98
N GLU A 167 12.81 -14.52 17.88
CA GLU A 167 12.63 -13.73 19.10
C GLU A 167 12.43 -12.24 18.77
N LEU A 168 11.56 -11.57 19.53
CA LEU A 168 11.31 -10.14 19.37
C LEU A 168 12.46 -9.35 19.97
N ILE A 169 13.25 -8.72 19.10
CA ILE A 169 14.28 -7.76 19.48
C ILE A 169 13.59 -6.50 20.05
N GLU A 170 13.68 -6.32 21.36
CA GLU A 170 13.32 -5.06 22.02
C GLU A 170 14.37 -3.98 21.74
N ASP A 171 13.92 -2.74 21.60
CA ASP A 171 14.77 -1.56 21.39
C ASP A 171 14.47 -0.42 22.39
N HIS A 172 13.44 -0.60 23.22
CA HIS A 172 12.92 0.34 24.20
C HIS A 172 12.56 1.75 23.66
N VAL A 173 12.46 1.93 22.34
CA VAL A 173 12.03 3.20 21.74
C VAL A 173 10.53 3.38 21.92
N THR A 174 10.14 4.56 22.38
CA THR A 174 8.72 4.95 22.46
C THR A 174 8.37 5.87 21.31
N PHE A 175 7.17 5.73 20.76
CA PHE A 175 6.68 6.61 19.68
C PHE A 175 5.25 7.10 19.91
N ARG A 176 4.89 8.18 19.20
CA ARG A 176 3.50 8.58 18.96
C ARG A 176 3.24 8.62 17.46
N VAL A 177 2.02 8.25 17.08
CA VAL A 177 1.56 8.31 15.69
C VAL A 177 0.82 9.65 15.48
N LYS A 178 0.93 10.22 14.28
CA LYS A 178 0.15 11.36 13.81
C LYS A 178 -0.29 11.12 12.36
N GLY A 179 -1.50 11.55 12.02
CA GLY A 179 -1.98 11.55 10.63
C GLY A 179 -1.54 12.80 9.88
N LEU A 180 -0.67 12.65 8.88
CA LEU A 180 -0.22 13.71 7.98
C LEU A 180 -0.93 13.57 6.62
N GLU A 181 -1.66 14.59 6.18
CA GLU A 181 -2.24 14.62 4.82
C GLU A 181 -1.20 15.15 3.83
N LEU A 182 -0.50 14.22 3.16
CA LEU A 182 0.58 14.51 2.21
C LEU A 182 0.04 15.13 0.92
N ARG A 183 -1.11 14.63 0.46
CA ARG A 183 -1.87 15.08 -0.71
C ARG A 183 -3.36 14.90 -0.42
N LYS A 184 -4.24 15.54 -1.18
CA LYS A 184 -5.70 15.45 -0.96
C LYS A 184 -6.20 14.00 -0.97
N ASN A 185 -6.75 13.55 0.15
CA ASN A 185 -7.16 12.15 0.44
C ASN A 185 -6.01 11.12 0.57
N GLU A 186 -4.75 11.54 0.70
CA GLU A 186 -3.59 10.68 0.93
C GLU A 186 -3.00 10.97 2.32
N LYS A 187 -3.42 10.16 3.30
CA LYS A 187 -2.97 10.28 4.70
C LYS A 187 -1.90 9.24 5.01
N VAL A 188 -0.72 9.73 5.37
CA VAL A 188 0.44 8.95 5.82
C VAL A 188 0.63 9.11 7.32
N PHE A 189 1.31 8.16 7.94
CA PHE A 189 1.68 8.22 9.35
C PHE A 189 3.02 8.92 9.51
N GLN A 190 3.04 9.90 10.41
CA GLN A 190 4.25 10.42 11.03
C GLN A 190 4.43 9.72 12.38
N PHE A 191 5.61 9.19 12.63
CA PHE A 191 6.00 8.60 13.90
C PHE A 191 6.97 9.56 14.62
N ASP A 192 6.52 10.18 15.71
CA ASP A 192 7.34 10.96 16.64
C ASP A 192 8.04 9.99 17.61
N LEU A 193 9.34 9.76 17.45
CA LEU A 193 10.13 8.81 18.24
C LEU A 193 10.93 9.49 19.36
N ASN A 194 11.06 8.80 20.49
CA ASN A 194 11.94 9.16 21.60
C ASN A 194 12.84 7.96 21.91
N LEU A 195 14.14 8.12 21.65
CA LEU A 195 15.17 7.13 21.97
C LEU A 195 15.56 7.27 23.45
N PRO A 196 15.76 6.17 24.22
CA PRO A 196 16.04 6.25 25.66
C PRO A 196 17.31 7.03 26.03
N GLU A 197 18.35 6.97 25.20
CA GLU A 197 19.63 7.65 25.43
C GLU A 197 19.63 9.13 25.00
N ASP A 198 18.62 9.57 24.23
CA ASP A 198 18.55 10.92 23.67
C ASP A 198 17.40 11.71 24.32
N SER A 199 17.69 12.24 25.51
CA SER A 199 16.76 13.08 26.29
C SER A 199 16.49 14.44 25.66
N ASP A 200 17.34 14.87 24.73
CA ASP A 200 17.41 16.24 24.24
C ASP A 200 16.91 16.36 22.80
N CYS A 201 16.77 15.26 22.06
CA CYS A 201 16.19 15.25 20.71
C CYS A 201 14.91 14.40 20.60
N SER A 202 14.20 14.53 19.49
CA SER A 202 13.17 13.58 19.05
C SER A 202 13.31 13.38 17.54
N TYR A 203 12.81 12.25 17.04
CA TYR A 203 13.01 11.87 15.65
C TYR A 203 11.66 11.73 14.95
N GLN A 204 11.50 12.30 13.75
CA GLN A 204 10.27 12.20 12.96
C GLN A 204 10.51 11.32 11.74
N VAL A 205 9.85 10.16 11.73
CA VAL A 205 9.87 9.21 10.60
C VAL A 205 8.53 9.32 9.87
N VAL A 206 8.58 9.55 8.55
CA VAL A 206 7.39 9.63 7.68
C VAL A 206 7.60 8.70 6.49
N ILE A 207 6.95 7.55 6.50
CA ILE A 207 7.18 6.50 5.50
C ILE A 207 6.16 6.65 4.36
N ALA A 208 6.44 7.58 3.45
CA ALA A 208 5.64 7.86 2.26
C ALA A 208 6.31 7.33 0.98
N GLY A 209 5.60 6.51 0.21
CA GLY A 209 6.10 5.97 -1.06
C GLY A 209 6.95 4.71 -0.92
N TRP A 210 8.26 4.81 -1.20
CA TRP A 210 9.12 3.63 -1.43
C TRP A 210 9.67 3.05 -0.12
N LEU A 211 9.28 1.82 0.18
CA LEU A 211 9.63 1.07 1.40
C LEU A 211 11.02 0.40 1.38
N TYR A 212 11.93 0.77 0.46
CA TYR A 212 13.18 0.02 0.26
C TYR A 212 14.04 -0.09 1.53
N GLY A 213 14.32 1.03 2.21
CA GLY A 213 15.14 1.03 3.42
C GLY A 213 14.58 0.10 4.49
N LEU A 214 13.27 0.21 4.77
CA LEU A 214 12.63 -0.64 5.78
C LEU A 214 12.69 -2.11 5.37
N ALA A 215 12.28 -2.42 4.13
CA ALA A 215 12.07 -3.79 3.66
C ALA A 215 13.36 -4.57 3.33
N HIS A 216 14.39 -3.89 2.80
CA HIS A 216 15.60 -4.50 2.26
C HIS A 216 16.88 -4.13 3.04
N GLU A 217 16.85 -3.08 3.86
CA GLU A 217 18.02 -2.62 4.64
C GLU A 217 17.77 -2.69 6.17
N GLY A 218 16.52 -2.89 6.61
CA GLY A 218 16.12 -2.95 8.02
C GLY A 218 16.09 -1.59 8.74
N GLN A 219 16.16 -0.48 7.99
CA GLN A 219 16.37 0.87 8.52
C GLN A 219 15.43 1.90 7.89
N VAL A 220 15.23 3.05 8.55
CA VAL A 220 14.38 4.13 8.02
C VAL A 220 15.10 5.47 8.04
N SER A 221 14.75 6.35 7.12
CA SER A 221 15.13 7.76 7.22
C SER A 221 14.10 8.56 8.02
N GLY A 222 14.55 9.69 8.55
CA GLY A 222 13.73 10.62 9.31
C GLY A 222 14.45 11.96 9.51
N LYS A 223 13.81 12.84 10.28
CA LYS A 223 14.36 14.13 10.70
C LYS A 223 14.70 14.13 12.18
N LYS A 224 15.79 14.79 12.55
CA LYS A 224 16.16 15.06 13.94
C LYS A 224 15.59 16.42 14.36
N LEU A 225 14.99 16.48 15.55
CA LEU A 225 14.49 17.72 16.15
C LEU A 225 15.08 17.88 17.54
N ASP A 226 15.80 18.96 17.76
CA ASP A 226 16.30 19.37 19.08
C ASP A 226 15.12 19.90 19.92
N ARG A 227 14.98 19.38 21.14
CA ARG A 227 13.94 19.78 22.10
C ARG A 227 14.24 21.15 22.72
N ARG A 228 15.45 21.69 22.55
CA ARG A 228 15.77 23.09 22.86
C ARG A 228 15.04 23.97 21.85
N VAL A 229 14.07 24.72 22.35
CA VAL A 229 13.22 25.59 21.53
C VAL A 229 14.00 26.79 20.97
N ASP A 230 13.58 27.25 19.80
CA ASP A 230 14.00 28.52 19.23
C ASP A 230 13.49 29.72 20.05
N ARG A 231 13.82 30.93 19.61
CA ARG A 231 13.38 32.19 20.26
C ARG A 231 11.85 32.40 20.23
N ASN A 232 11.10 31.57 19.51
CA ASN A 232 9.66 31.62 19.35
C ASN A 232 8.93 30.48 20.09
N GLY A 233 9.66 29.57 20.74
CA GLY A 233 9.09 28.42 21.44
C GLY A 233 8.83 27.17 20.59
N LYS A 234 9.34 27.11 19.34
CA LYS A 234 9.25 25.92 18.47
C LYS A 234 10.50 25.05 18.64
N MET A 235 10.35 23.72 18.65
CA MET A 235 11.49 22.79 18.51
C MET A 235 12.32 23.12 17.26
N ILE A 236 13.65 23.04 17.37
CA ILE A 236 14.56 23.30 16.25
C ILE A 236 14.64 22.02 15.40
N GLU A 237 14.26 22.14 14.14
CA GLU A 237 14.26 21.06 13.15
C GLU A 237 15.60 21.11 12.40
N GLU A 238 16.37 20.01 12.43
CA GLU A 238 17.63 19.94 11.67
C GLU A 238 17.33 19.67 10.19
N GLU A 239 17.98 20.40 9.29
CA GLU A 239 17.74 20.29 7.83
C GLU A 239 18.25 18.95 7.24
N ASN A 240 19.11 18.24 7.96
CA ASN A 240 19.68 16.98 7.53
C ASN A 240 18.73 15.80 7.79
N GLU A 241 18.48 15.01 6.74
CA GLU A 241 17.95 13.66 6.89
C GLU A 241 18.93 12.79 7.67
N VAL A 242 18.41 12.07 8.67
CA VAL A 242 19.13 11.05 9.45
C VAL A 242 18.53 9.67 9.23
N TRP A 243 19.35 8.64 9.41
CA TRP A 243 18.99 7.24 9.20
C TRP A 243 19.06 6.47 10.52
N LEU A 244 17.97 5.80 10.88
CA LEU A 244 17.80 5.04 12.11
C LEU A 244 17.80 3.53 11.80
N HIS A 245 18.64 2.78 12.51
CA HIS A 245 18.77 1.32 12.38
C HIS A 245 19.04 0.68 13.75
N TYR A 246 18.82 -0.63 13.87
CA TYR A 246 19.18 -1.38 15.08
C TYR A 246 20.63 -1.86 15.00
N ASP A 247 21.43 -1.54 16.01
CA ASP A 247 22.81 -2.00 16.18
C ASP A 247 22.85 -3.18 17.17
N SER A 248 23.15 -4.37 16.68
CA SER A 248 23.21 -5.60 17.48
C SER A 248 24.40 -5.70 18.44
N ALA A 249 25.41 -4.84 18.31
CA ALA A 249 26.53 -4.76 19.26
C ALA A 249 26.28 -3.72 20.37
N GLN A 250 25.32 -2.82 20.17
CA GLN A 250 24.86 -1.84 21.17
C GLN A 250 23.44 -2.11 21.70
N GLU A 251 22.78 -3.15 21.20
CA GLU A 251 21.44 -3.64 21.56
C GLU A 251 20.31 -2.58 21.47
N LYS A 252 20.45 -1.58 20.58
CA LYS A 252 19.55 -0.40 20.52
C LYS A 252 19.38 0.18 19.11
N ILE A 253 18.43 1.11 18.96
CA ILE A 253 18.40 2.01 17.80
C ILE A 253 19.53 3.03 17.89
N VAL A 254 20.30 3.13 16.82
CA VAL A 254 21.33 4.15 16.61
C VAL A 254 20.96 5.06 15.44
N VAL A 255 21.57 6.25 15.40
CA VAL A 255 21.29 7.30 14.41
C VAL A 255 22.55 7.61 13.61
N SER A 256 22.42 7.76 12.29
CA SER A 256 23.49 8.04 11.34
C SER A 256 23.14 9.19 10.40
N GLU A 257 24.12 9.98 9.98
CA GLU A 257 24.00 10.97 8.88
C GLU A 257 24.01 10.31 7.48
N PHE A 258 24.28 9.00 7.43
CA PHE A 258 24.51 8.20 6.23
C PHE A 258 23.60 6.97 6.20
N ARG A 259 22.86 6.81 5.09
CA ARG A 259 22.09 5.60 4.75
C ARG A 259 22.98 4.36 4.74
N ASN A 260 24.10 4.43 4.02
CA ASN A 260 25.16 3.47 4.14
C ASN A 260 26.16 3.95 5.20
N TRP A 261 25.82 3.68 6.47
CA TRP A 261 26.65 4.01 7.63
C TRP A 261 27.98 3.24 7.65
N ARG A 262 28.03 2.06 7.01
CA ARG A 262 29.24 1.22 6.87
C ARG A 262 30.24 1.86 5.90
N GLY A 263 29.78 2.21 4.69
CA GLY A 263 30.56 2.91 3.67
C GLY A 263 30.61 4.44 3.81
N ARG A 264 30.00 5.01 4.86
CA ARG A 264 29.89 6.44 5.16
C ARG A 264 29.42 7.30 3.97
N ASN A 265 28.34 6.86 3.32
CA ASN A 265 27.78 7.53 2.15
C ASN A 265 26.25 7.41 2.08
N LYS A 266 25.61 8.12 1.13
CA LYS A 266 24.15 8.17 0.99
C LYS A 266 23.56 7.13 0.02
N SER A 267 24.37 6.20 -0.49
CA SER A 267 23.94 5.07 -1.31
C SER A 267 23.13 4.05 -0.47
N PRO A 268 22.50 3.04 -1.11
CA PRO A 268 21.95 1.88 -0.40
C PRO A 268 22.95 1.21 0.56
N LEU A 269 22.43 0.57 1.61
CA LEU A 269 23.26 -0.08 2.63
C LEU A 269 24.05 -1.26 2.05
N GLU A 270 25.36 -1.26 2.22
CA GLU A 270 26.24 -2.34 1.75
C GLU A 270 26.29 -3.49 2.77
N GLY A 271 26.13 -4.73 2.29
CA GLY A 271 26.13 -5.95 3.13
C GLY A 271 24.72 -6.36 3.57
N GLU A 272 24.62 -7.04 4.72
CA GLU A 272 23.34 -7.59 5.22
C GLU A 272 22.44 -6.49 5.82
N ALA A 273 21.12 -6.66 5.68
CA ALA A 273 20.13 -5.79 6.32
C ALA A 273 20.31 -5.76 7.84
N THR A 274 19.96 -4.64 8.47
CA THR A 274 19.93 -4.54 9.94
C THR A 274 18.73 -5.30 10.52
N PRO A 275 18.82 -5.89 11.73
CA PRO A 275 17.72 -6.66 12.27
C PRO A 275 16.48 -5.82 12.58
N TYR A 276 15.30 -6.39 12.31
CA TYR A 276 14.03 -5.78 12.63
C TYR A 276 13.74 -5.85 14.14
N SER A 277 14.01 -4.75 14.83
CA SER A 277 13.50 -4.53 16.19
C SER A 277 12.00 -4.22 16.21
N LYS A 278 11.43 -4.22 17.41
CA LYS A 278 10.01 -3.93 17.71
C LYS A 278 9.51 -2.64 17.05
N LEU A 279 10.32 -1.59 17.00
CA LEU A 279 10.04 -0.34 16.31
C LEU A 279 9.77 -0.55 14.81
N PHE A 280 10.68 -1.21 14.10
CA PHE A 280 10.59 -1.44 12.66
C PHE A 280 9.44 -2.39 12.29
N LEU A 281 9.21 -3.42 13.10
CA LEU A 281 8.04 -4.28 12.95
C LEU A 281 6.73 -3.53 13.24
N SER A 282 6.74 -2.59 14.20
CA SER A 282 5.58 -1.73 14.47
C SER A 282 5.25 -0.83 13.30
N PHE A 283 6.26 -0.27 12.61
CA PHE A 283 6.04 0.45 11.35
C PHE A 283 5.48 -0.47 10.26
N ALA A 284 6.09 -1.64 10.03
CA ALA A 284 5.66 -2.58 9.00
C ALA A 284 4.19 -3.01 9.15
N VAL A 285 3.73 -3.26 10.38
CA VAL A 285 2.32 -3.57 10.67
C VAL A 285 1.43 -2.33 10.58
N ALA A 286 1.85 -1.18 11.11
CA ALA A 286 1.07 0.07 11.06
C ALA A 286 0.79 0.52 9.62
N LEU A 287 1.74 0.34 8.72
CA LEU A 287 1.63 0.68 7.29
C LEU A 287 0.48 -0.04 6.57
N LEU A 288 -0.02 -1.17 7.08
CA LEU A 288 -1.24 -1.81 6.57
C LEU A 288 -2.50 -0.93 6.71
N ALA A 289 -2.49 0.02 7.65
CA ALA A 289 -3.58 0.98 7.88
C ALA A 289 -3.39 2.31 7.12
N GLN A 290 -2.29 2.49 6.37
CA GLN A 290 -1.96 3.74 5.69
C GLN A 290 -2.73 3.90 4.37
N ASP A 291 -3.01 5.14 3.96
CA ASP A 291 -3.54 5.43 2.62
C ASP A 291 -2.41 5.64 1.59
N GLY A 292 -2.77 5.88 0.32
CA GLY A 292 -1.81 6.22 -0.73
C GLY A 292 -1.09 5.03 -1.38
N GLU A 293 -0.06 5.32 -2.16
CA GLU A 293 0.68 4.30 -2.94
C GLU A 293 1.52 3.36 -2.05
N SER A 294 1.81 3.74 -0.80
CA SER A 294 2.56 2.94 0.19
C SER A 294 1.91 1.60 0.56
N ILE A 295 0.58 1.49 0.45
CA ILE A 295 -0.18 0.28 0.85
C ILE A 295 0.15 -0.96 0.01
N TYR A 296 0.76 -0.80 -1.17
CA TYR A 296 1.16 -1.92 -2.02
C TYR A 296 2.40 -2.63 -1.46
N GLY A 297 3.47 -1.89 -1.15
CA GLY A 297 4.68 -2.49 -0.57
C GLY A 297 4.49 -2.97 0.87
N ALA A 298 3.64 -2.31 1.65
CA ALA A 298 3.36 -2.68 3.04
C ALA A 298 2.86 -4.13 3.20
N LYS A 299 2.05 -4.61 2.24
CA LYS A 299 1.58 -6.00 2.23
C LYS A 299 2.66 -7.01 1.88
N SER A 300 3.50 -6.71 0.87
CA SER A 300 4.59 -7.60 0.47
C SER A 300 5.55 -7.77 1.64
N LEU A 301 5.97 -6.66 2.24
CA LEU A 301 6.78 -6.65 3.46
C LEU A 301 6.14 -7.46 4.60
N PHE A 302 4.84 -7.27 4.87
CA PHE A 302 4.15 -8.09 5.89
C PHE A 302 4.13 -9.58 5.53
N LYS A 303 3.92 -9.95 4.26
CA LYS A 303 3.94 -11.35 3.82
C LYS A 303 5.34 -11.95 3.94
N GLU A 304 6.38 -11.22 3.53
CA GLU A 304 7.79 -11.60 3.62
C GLU A 304 8.21 -11.82 5.08
N LEU A 305 7.92 -10.86 5.98
CA LEU A 305 8.21 -10.96 7.42
C LEU A 305 7.46 -12.10 8.12
N VAL A 306 6.30 -12.51 7.62
CA VAL A 306 5.56 -13.68 8.14
C VAL A 306 6.11 -14.99 7.59
N GLN A 307 6.56 -15.00 6.32
CA GLN A 307 7.13 -16.18 5.68
C GLN A 307 8.54 -16.51 6.18
N ASP A 308 9.33 -15.50 6.59
CA ASP A 308 10.68 -15.69 7.12
C ASP A 308 10.74 -15.86 8.65
N GLY A 309 9.59 -15.76 9.34
CA GLY A 309 9.45 -15.95 10.78
C GLY A 309 9.77 -14.72 11.65
N THR A 310 10.15 -13.58 11.07
CA THR A 310 10.45 -12.35 11.84
C THR A 310 9.21 -11.77 12.53
N LEU A 311 8.05 -11.81 11.86
CA LEU A 311 6.77 -11.38 12.40
C LEU A 311 5.95 -12.58 12.89
N SER A 312 6.34 -13.12 14.05
CA SER A 312 5.62 -14.22 14.70
C SER A 312 4.20 -13.85 15.14
N LEU A 313 3.36 -14.86 15.41
CA LEU A 313 2.02 -14.67 15.97
C LEU A 313 2.03 -13.98 17.35
N LYS A 314 3.05 -14.22 18.18
CA LYS A 314 3.26 -13.48 19.45
C LYS A 314 3.51 -12.01 19.15
N THR A 315 4.46 -11.74 18.25
CA THR A 315 4.91 -10.41 17.85
C THR A 315 3.77 -9.59 17.24
N VAL A 316 3.00 -10.16 16.31
CA VAL A 316 1.89 -9.43 15.65
C VAL A 316 0.74 -9.09 16.61
N ARG A 317 0.46 -9.96 17.61
CA ARG A 317 -0.54 -9.68 18.66
C ARG A 317 -0.08 -8.57 19.59
N GLU A 318 1.19 -8.58 19.98
CA GLU A 318 1.77 -7.53 20.82
C GLU A 318 1.82 -6.17 20.11
N ILE A 319 2.28 -6.15 18.85
CA ILE A 319 2.28 -4.94 18.02
C ILE A 319 0.84 -4.46 17.78
N THR A 320 -0.12 -5.35 17.47
CA THR A 320 -1.52 -4.93 17.31
C THR A 320 -2.06 -4.27 18.59
N ARG A 321 -1.73 -4.80 19.78
CA ARG A 321 -2.11 -4.18 21.06
C ARG A 321 -1.54 -2.77 21.23
N LEU A 322 -0.27 -2.56 20.85
CA LEU A 322 0.37 -1.24 20.85
C LEU A 322 -0.33 -0.29 19.87
N LEU A 323 -0.54 -0.73 18.62
CA LEU A 323 -1.12 0.12 17.57
C LEU A 323 -2.58 0.49 17.84
N LEU A 324 -3.36 -0.35 18.54
CA LEU A 324 -4.73 -0.08 19.00
C LEU A 324 -4.85 1.04 20.05
N SER A 325 -3.73 1.55 20.57
CA SER A 325 -3.70 2.69 21.51
C SER A 325 -3.65 4.08 20.83
N TYR A 326 -3.41 4.15 19.52
CA TYR A 326 -3.36 5.41 18.76
C TYR A 326 -4.65 5.59 17.94
N GLU A 327 -5.32 6.74 18.07
CA GLU A 327 -6.60 7.01 17.37
C GLU A 327 -6.44 7.12 15.85
N GLU A 328 -5.24 7.49 15.38
CA GLU A 328 -4.86 7.58 13.98
C GLU A 328 -4.93 6.22 13.25
N ILE A 329 -4.65 5.12 13.95
CA ILE A 329 -4.55 3.78 13.35
C ILE A 329 -5.94 3.14 13.35
N SER A 330 -6.65 3.30 12.23
CA SER A 330 -7.95 2.67 12.02
C SER A 330 -7.85 1.13 12.07
N PRO A 331 -8.44 0.44 13.06
CA PRO A 331 -8.30 -1.02 13.19
C PRO A 331 -8.92 -1.75 12.00
N ALA A 332 -10.00 -1.19 11.45
CA ALA A 332 -10.70 -1.69 10.26
C ALA A 332 -9.88 -1.57 8.96
N LYS A 333 -8.87 -0.70 8.90
CA LYS A 333 -7.87 -0.72 7.82
C LYS A 333 -6.77 -1.72 8.11
N LEU A 334 -6.26 -1.74 9.35
CA LEU A 334 -5.16 -2.61 9.79
C LEU A 334 -5.40 -4.09 9.47
N VAL A 335 -6.60 -4.60 9.76
CA VAL A 335 -6.98 -6.01 9.50
C VAL A 335 -7.39 -6.30 8.05
N ARG A 336 -7.46 -5.29 7.16
CA ARG A 336 -7.98 -5.42 5.78
C ARG A 336 -7.13 -6.35 4.92
N ILE A 337 -5.88 -6.62 5.29
CA ILE A 337 -5.04 -7.61 4.63
C ILE A 337 -5.67 -9.01 4.66
N ALA A 338 -6.32 -9.40 5.77
CA ALA A 338 -6.99 -10.70 5.92
C ALA A 338 -8.13 -10.92 4.91
N GLU A 339 -8.75 -9.86 4.41
CA GLU A 339 -9.82 -9.91 3.40
C GLU A 339 -9.32 -10.20 1.99
N LYS A 340 -8.07 -9.86 1.72
CA LYS A 340 -7.47 -9.90 0.38
C LYS A 340 -6.50 -11.07 0.23
N GLU A 341 -5.69 -11.30 1.26
CA GLU A 341 -4.65 -12.31 1.31
C GLU A 341 -5.13 -13.46 2.20
N ARG A 342 -6.11 -14.25 1.74
CA ARG A 342 -6.77 -15.31 2.55
C ARG A 342 -5.79 -16.34 3.16
N GLU A 343 -4.66 -16.54 2.49
CA GLU A 343 -3.53 -17.39 2.91
C GLU A 343 -2.89 -16.95 4.24
N LEU A 344 -3.08 -15.68 4.62
CA LEU A 344 -2.55 -15.09 5.86
C LEU A 344 -3.54 -15.21 7.03
N LEU A 345 -4.64 -15.97 6.93
CA LEU A 345 -5.59 -16.12 8.05
C LEU A 345 -4.91 -16.65 9.32
N SER A 346 -3.96 -17.58 9.19
CA SER A 346 -3.22 -18.19 10.30
C SER A 346 -2.34 -17.23 11.09
N ILE A 347 -1.96 -16.07 10.53
CA ILE A 347 -1.33 -14.97 11.27
C ILE A 347 -2.34 -13.87 11.63
N CYS A 348 -3.22 -13.49 10.70
CA CYS A 348 -4.12 -12.35 10.86
C CYS A 348 -5.26 -12.59 11.84
N TRP A 349 -5.59 -13.84 12.20
CA TRP A 349 -6.55 -14.09 13.28
C TRP A 349 -6.08 -13.48 14.60
N GLY A 350 -4.77 -13.41 14.86
CA GLY A 350 -4.22 -12.76 16.05
C GLY A 350 -4.54 -11.25 16.07
N MET A 351 -4.49 -10.58 14.91
CA MET A 351 -4.86 -9.17 14.79
C MET A 351 -6.37 -8.96 15.02
N LEU A 352 -7.21 -9.82 14.43
CA LEU A 352 -8.66 -9.81 14.61
C LEU A 352 -9.06 -10.07 16.07
N TRP A 353 -8.36 -10.97 16.76
CA TRP A 353 -8.57 -11.33 18.16
C TRP A 353 -8.27 -10.16 19.10
N GLU A 354 -7.11 -9.49 18.93
CA GLU A 354 -6.77 -8.32 19.75
C GLU A 354 -7.74 -7.16 19.51
N CYS A 355 -8.21 -6.97 18.27
CA CYS A 355 -9.27 -6.00 17.95
C CYS A 355 -10.61 -6.33 18.65
N ILE A 356 -11.01 -7.60 18.75
CA ILE A 356 -12.24 -8.01 19.46
C ILE A 356 -12.08 -7.84 20.97
N LYS A 357 -10.90 -8.13 21.52
CA LYS A 357 -10.59 -7.93 22.94
C LYS A 357 -10.62 -6.46 23.35
N ASP A 358 -9.97 -5.59 22.58
CA ASP A 358 -9.99 -4.14 22.78
C ASP A 358 -11.40 -3.56 22.66
N ALA A 359 -12.14 -3.92 21.62
CA ALA A 359 -13.53 -3.50 21.46
C ALA A 359 -14.44 -4.02 22.57
N GLY A 360 -14.19 -5.22 23.10
CA GLY A 360 -14.88 -5.77 24.25
C GLY A 360 -14.67 -4.93 25.51
N ALA A 361 -13.43 -4.60 25.83
CA ALA A 361 -13.09 -3.73 26.96
C ALA A 361 -13.76 -2.34 26.83
N LYS A 362 -13.61 -1.69 25.65
CA LYS A 362 -14.25 -0.40 25.34
C LYS A 362 -15.79 -0.48 25.36
N THR A 363 -16.39 -1.64 25.09
CA THR A 363 -17.84 -1.85 25.22
C THR A 363 -18.29 -1.90 26.68
N VAL A 364 -17.52 -2.51 27.58
CA VAL A 364 -17.81 -2.54 29.02
C VAL A 364 -17.68 -1.14 29.61
N GLU A 365 -16.63 -0.42 29.26
CA GLU A 365 -16.34 0.94 29.75
C GLU A 365 -17.39 1.98 29.28
N THR A 366 -17.69 2.02 27.97
CA THR A 366 -18.55 3.06 27.39
C THR A 366 -20.02 2.65 27.25
N GLY A 367 -20.35 1.39 27.57
CA GLY A 367 -21.69 0.80 27.38
C GLY A 367 -22.10 0.62 25.91
N LYS A 368 -21.20 0.81 24.94
CA LYS A 368 -21.48 0.71 23.49
C LYS A 368 -20.29 0.15 22.71
N PRO A 369 -20.49 -0.73 21.71
CA PRO A 369 -19.39 -1.19 20.87
C PRO A 369 -18.81 -0.05 20.00
N PRO A 370 -17.48 0.08 19.88
CA PRO A 370 -16.85 1.12 19.08
C PRO A 370 -17.16 0.93 17.59
N ALA A 371 -17.48 2.01 16.87
CA ALA A 371 -18.10 1.93 15.54
C ALA A 371 -17.33 1.05 14.52
N TRP A 372 -16.00 1.03 14.58
CA TRP A 372 -15.13 0.27 13.68
C TRP A 372 -15.26 -1.26 13.84
N ILE A 373 -15.71 -1.78 15.00
CA ILE A 373 -15.80 -3.23 15.27
C ILE A 373 -16.68 -3.97 14.26
N ASN A 374 -17.65 -3.27 13.66
CA ASN A 374 -18.53 -3.82 12.62
C ASN A 374 -17.75 -4.49 11.48
N ARG A 375 -16.60 -3.93 11.08
CA ARG A 375 -15.81 -4.49 9.97
C ARG A 375 -14.99 -5.70 10.39
N ILE A 376 -14.40 -5.66 11.58
CA ILE A 376 -13.65 -6.80 12.16
C ILE A 376 -14.60 -8.00 12.32
N LEU A 377 -15.84 -7.75 12.79
CA LEU A 377 -16.87 -8.78 12.90
C LEU A 377 -17.30 -9.34 11.54
N ASP A 378 -17.39 -8.53 10.48
CA ASP A 378 -17.65 -9.06 9.11
C ASP A 378 -16.58 -10.05 8.66
N ILE A 379 -15.30 -9.74 8.90
CA ILE A 379 -14.16 -10.61 8.57
C ILE A 379 -14.22 -11.89 9.40
N CYS A 380 -14.48 -11.77 10.70
CA CYS A 380 -14.55 -12.92 11.59
C CYS A 380 -15.75 -13.82 11.26
N ILE A 381 -16.91 -13.28 10.86
CA ILE A 381 -18.07 -14.05 10.38
C ILE A 381 -17.74 -14.76 9.06
N TYR A 382 -17.14 -14.05 8.10
CA TYR A 382 -16.71 -14.64 6.82
C TYR A 382 -15.75 -15.83 7.00
N TYR A 383 -14.82 -15.73 7.95
CA TYR A 383 -13.89 -16.81 8.28
C TYR A 383 -14.34 -17.74 9.43
N ALA A 384 -15.55 -17.57 10.00
CA ALA A 384 -15.92 -18.21 11.28
C ALA A 384 -15.82 -19.74 11.26
N VAL A 385 -16.13 -20.38 10.12
CA VAL A 385 -15.97 -21.84 9.95
C VAL A 385 -14.51 -22.29 9.96
N TYR A 386 -13.59 -21.48 9.41
CA TYR A 386 -12.14 -21.74 9.46
C TYR A 386 -11.58 -21.47 10.86
N LEU A 387 -11.99 -20.38 11.51
CA LEU A 387 -11.57 -20.05 12.88
C LEU A 387 -12.02 -21.12 13.88
N ARG A 388 -13.25 -21.63 13.76
CA ARG A 388 -13.76 -22.76 14.54
C ARG A 388 -12.98 -24.05 14.26
N GLU A 389 -12.71 -24.36 12.99
CA GLU A 389 -11.96 -25.56 12.60
C GLU A 389 -10.51 -25.50 13.11
N ALA A 390 -9.85 -24.34 13.06
CA ALA A 390 -8.53 -24.11 13.62
C ALA A 390 -8.49 -24.31 15.15
N ALA A 391 -9.55 -23.90 15.86
CA ALA A 391 -9.72 -24.18 17.29
C ALA A 391 -9.95 -25.68 17.56
N LYS A 392 -10.78 -26.39 16.78
CA LYS A 392 -10.94 -27.86 16.90
C LYS A 392 -9.61 -28.60 16.76
N ARG A 393 -8.76 -28.13 15.84
CA ARG A 393 -7.44 -28.71 15.53
C ARG A 393 -6.32 -28.28 16.49
N GLY A 394 -6.59 -27.35 17.41
CA GLY A 394 -5.62 -26.86 18.38
C GLY A 394 -4.62 -25.82 17.85
N TYR A 395 -4.82 -25.28 16.64
CA TYR A 395 -4.02 -24.15 16.14
C TYR A 395 -4.36 -22.82 16.82
N ILE A 396 -5.55 -22.72 17.41
CA ILE A 396 -5.95 -21.68 18.36
C ILE A 396 -6.06 -22.34 19.73
N SER A 397 -5.48 -21.73 20.77
CA SER A 397 -5.55 -22.24 22.15
C SER A 397 -7.00 -22.30 22.65
N LYS A 398 -7.30 -23.13 23.66
CA LYS A 398 -8.67 -23.23 24.21
C LYS A 398 -9.13 -21.89 24.80
N GLU A 399 -8.18 -21.16 25.35
CA GLU A 399 -8.32 -19.86 26.00
C GLU A 399 -8.55 -18.74 24.97
N ASP A 400 -7.77 -18.74 23.87
CA ASP A 400 -7.99 -17.81 22.76
C ASP A 400 -9.29 -18.11 22.00
N ALA A 401 -9.68 -19.38 21.89
CA ALA A 401 -10.91 -19.83 21.23
C ALA A 401 -12.21 -19.38 21.92
N LEU A 402 -12.13 -18.81 23.13
CA LEU A 402 -13.25 -18.11 23.78
C LEU A 402 -13.47 -16.68 23.27
N TRP A 403 -12.56 -16.16 22.42
CA TRP A 403 -12.55 -14.79 21.88
C TRP A 403 -12.90 -13.73 22.95
N PRO A 404 -12.04 -13.53 23.96
CA PRO A 404 -12.26 -12.55 25.03
C PRO A 404 -12.71 -11.19 24.50
N GLY A 405 -13.78 -10.65 25.10
CA GLY A 405 -14.44 -9.43 24.62
C GLY A 405 -15.64 -9.67 23.70
N LEU A 406 -15.72 -10.78 22.97
CA LEU A 406 -16.84 -11.07 22.05
C LEU A 406 -18.18 -11.11 22.78
N LEU A 407 -18.27 -11.82 23.92
CA LEU A 407 -19.49 -11.87 24.73
C LEU A 407 -19.85 -10.52 25.38
N ALA A 408 -18.89 -9.63 25.62
CA ALA A 408 -19.17 -8.28 26.10
C ALA A 408 -19.84 -7.42 25.01
N ILE A 409 -19.42 -7.58 23.75
CA ILE A 409 -20.07 -6.96 22.59
C ILE A 409 -21.45 -7.59 22.36
N ALA A 410 -21.56 -8.92 22.43
CA ALA A 410 -22.81 -9.65 22.19
C ALA A 410 -23.88 -9.37 23.26
N ASN A 411 -23.51 -9.26 24.54
CA ASN A 411 -24.45 -9.05 25.64
C ASN A 411 -24.67 -7.56 25.97
N CYS A 412 -24.08 -6.64 25.19
CA CYS A 412 -24.31 -5.20 25.31
C CYS A 412 -25.79 -4.85 25.06
N GLY A 413 -26.38 -4.00 25.92
CA GLY A 413 -27.76 -3.53 25.78
C GLY A 413 -27.99 -2.54 24.62
N ALA A 414 -26.93 -2.10 23.93
CA ALA A 414 -27.04 -1.17 22.82
C ALA A 414 -27.70 -1.81 21.58
N LYS A 415 -28.76 -1.18 21.05
CA LYS A 415 -29.39 -1.59 19.79
C LYS A 415 -28.50 -1.20 18.60
N SER A 416 -27.53 -2.04 18.24
CA SER A 416 -26.64 -1.81 17.10
C SER A 416 -26.34 -3.07 16.28
N THR A 417 -25.93 -2.88 15.02
CA THR A 417 -25.52 -3.95 14.12
C THR A 417 -24.33 -4.76 14.65
N ALA A 418 -23.42 -4.12 15.40
CA ALA A 418 -22.28 -4.79 16.02
C ALA A 418 -22.72 -5.84 17.05
N VAL A 419 -23.74 -5.53 17.87
CA VAL A 419 -24.30 -6.48 18.85
C VAL A 419 -24.93 -7.69 18.15
N LYS A 420 -25.65 -7.48 17.03
CA LYS A 420 -26.16 -8.60 16.21
C LYS A 420 -25.03 -9.47 15.66
N LYS A 421 -24.03 -8.86 15.03
CA LYS A 421 -22.88 -9.56 14.44
C LYS A 421 -22.05 -10.31 15.48
N ALA A 422 -21.90 -9.77 16.69
CA ALA A 422 -21.19 -10.44 17.78
C ALA A 422 -21.94 -11.69 18.28
N LYS A 423 -23.27 -11.66 18.36
CA LYS A 423 -24.10 -12.85 18.65
C LYS A 423 -23.98 -13.91 17.55
N GLU A 424 -24.07 -13.48 16.29
CA GLU A 424 -23.94 -14.33 15.10
C GLU A 424 -22.57 -15.04 15.06
N LEU A 425 -21.49 -14.30 15.33
CA LEU A 425 -20.14 -14.86 15.43
C LEU A 425 -19.99 -15.85 16.60
N ALA A 426 -20.52 -15.49 17.78
CA ALA A 426 -20.47 -16.37 18.96
C ALA A 426 -21.23 -17.69 18.72
N GLU A 427 -22.42 -17.63 18.12
CA GLU A 427 -23.21 -18.81 17.72
C GLU A 427 -22.45 -19.73 16.74
N ILE A 428 -21.82 -19.15 15.70
CA ILE A 428 -21.07 -19.95 14.72
C ILE A 428 -19.83 -20.61 15.36
N LEU A 429 -19.11 -19.89 16.23
CA LEU A 429 -17.92 -20.41 16.92
C LEU A 429 -18.29 -21.43 18.01
N GLY A 430 -19.49 -21.35 18.59
CA GLY A 430 -19.95 -22.20 19.70
C GLY A 430 -19.65 -21.62 21.09
N ILE A 431 -19.66 -20.29 21.22
CA ILE A 431 -19.37 -19.54 22.45
C ILE A 431 -20.70 -18.98 22.98
N GLY A 432 -20.98 -19.18 24.28
CA GLY A 432 -22.22 -18.74 24.94
C GLY A 432 -22.06 -18.62 26.44
#